data_AF-A0A6J4NAA6-F1
#
_entry.id   AF-A0A6J4NAA6-F1
#
_cell.length_a   1.000
_cell.length_b   1.000
_cell.length_c   1.000
_cell.angle_alpha   90.00
_cell.angle_beta   90.00
_cell.angle_gamma   90.00
#
_symmetry.space_group_name_H-M   'P 1'
#
loop_
_entity.id
_entity.type
_entity.pdbx_description
1 polymer ?
#
loop_
_entity_poly.entity_id
_entity_poly.type
_entity_poly.pdbx_seq_one_letter_code
_entity_poly.pdbx_strand_id
1 'polypeptide(L)' 'MLHSQVFPGLWLNVEAMLQGEMRSVLAVLQTGIESAEHQAFVQQLELQDKPSQAHDRPQ' A
#
# COMPACT_ATOMS: atom_id res chain seq x y z
N MET A 1 9.74 0.40 -13.80
CA MET A 1 8.64 0.20 -12.84
C MET A 1 8.31 1.54 -12.22
N LEU A 2 7.03 1.82 -12.01
CA LEU A 2 6.57 3.04 -11.35
C LEU A 2 6.21 2.70 -9.90
N HIS A 3 6.71 3.48 -8.95
CA HIS A 3 6.45 3.28 -7.52
C HIS A 3 5.68 4.48 -6.96
N SER A 4 4.68 4.18 -6.13
CA SER A 4 3.96 5.23 -5.40
C SER A 4 4.80 5.75 -4.24
N GLN A 5 4.85 7.08 -4.09
CA GLN A 5 5.50 7.74 -2.96
C GLN A 5 4.61 7.80 -1.71
N VAL A 6 3.29 7.70 -1.89
CA VAL A 6 2.29 7.76 -0.80
C VAL A 6 1.83 6.38 -0.35
N PHE A 7 2.00 5.36 -1.19
CA PHE A 7 1.70 3.96 -0.87
C PHE A 7 2.95 3.09 -1.12
N PRO A 8 3.85 2.98 -0.12
CA PRO A 8 5.00 2.10 -0.20
C PRO A 8 4.56 0.66 -0.53
N GLY A 9 5.19 0.05 -1.53
CA GLY A 9 4.80 -1.27 -2.05
C GLY A 9 3.73 -1.26 -3.15
N LEU A 10 3.14 -0.11 -3.50
CA LEU A 10 2.33 0.00 -4.71
C LEU A 10 3.25 0.18 -5.93
N TRP A 11 3.49 -0.92 -6.64
CA TRP A 11 4.34 -0.95 -7.82
C TRP A 11 3.52 -1.29 -9.07
N LEU A 12 3.78 -0.53 -10.14
CA LEU A 12 3.13 -0.73 -11.43
C LEU A 12 4.18 -1.04 -12.49
N ASN A 13 3.94 -2.12 -13.24
CA ASN A 13 4.71 -2.44 -14.42
C ASN A 13 4.18 -1.66 -15.62
N VAL A 14 4.78 -0.49 -15.89
CA VAL A 14 4.39 0.39 -17.00
C VAL A 14 4.46 -0.32 -18.35
N GLU A 15 5.46 -1.18 -18.57
CA GLU A 15 5.58 -1.93 -19.82
C GLU A 15 4.41 -2.90 -19.99
N ALA A 16 4.08 -3.66 -18.95
CA ALA A 16 2.91 -4.55 -18.98
C ALA A 16 1.59 -3.78 -19.14
N MET A 17 1.48 -2.57 -18.57
CA MET A 17 0.30 -1.72 -18.77
C MET A 17 0.16 -1.28 -20.23
N LEU A 18 1.26 -0.90 -20.87
CA LEU A 18 1.28 -0.53 -22.29
C LEU A 18 0.96 -1.71 -23.21
N GLN A 19 1.35 -2.92 -22.81
CA GLN A 19 1.06 -4.16 -23.53
C GLN A 19 -0.34 -4.74 -23.24
N GLY A 20 -1.09 -4.16 -22.29
CA GLY A 20 -2.40 -4.71 -21.85
C GLY A 20 -2.30 -5.98 -21.00
N GLU A 21 -1.10 -6.34 -20.54
CA GLU A 21 -0.80 -7.55 -19.79
C GLU A 21 -1.10 -7.39 -18.29
N MET A 22 -2.38 -7.34 -17.95
CA MET A 22 -2.84 -7.10 -16.57
C MET A 22 -2.37 -8.15 -15.57
N ARG A 23 -2.11 -9.39 -15.99
CA ARG A 23 -1.56 -10.45 -15.13
C ARG A 23 -0.17 -10.07 -14.61
N SER A 24 0.67 -9.53 -15.48
CA SER A 24 2.01 -9.07 -15.16
C SER A 24 1.97 -7.81 -14.28
N VAL A 25 1.00 -6.93 -14.50
CA VAL A 25 0.77 -5.77 -13.61
C VAL A 25 0.40 -6.24 -12.20
N LEU A 26 -0.52 -7.19 -12.06
CA LEU A 26 -0.96 -7.73 -10.77
C LEU A 26 0.13 -8.56 -10.06
N ALA A 27 1.01 -9.24 -10.80
CA ALA A 27 2.13 -9.97 -10.22
C ALA A 27 3.14 -9.02 -9.55
N VAL A 28 3.44 -7.90 -10.23
CA VAL A 28 4.34 -6.87 -9.68
C VAL A 28 3.69 -6.16 -8.49
N LEU A 29 2.38 -5.92 -8.55
CA LEU A 29 1.63 -5.37 -7.42
C LEU A 29 1.70 -6.29 -6.18
N GLN A 30 1.46 -7.60 -6.35
CA GLN A 30 1.53 -8.56 -5.24
C GLN A 30 2.93 -8.57 -4.62
N THR A 31 3.97 -8.60 -5.46
CA THR A 31 5.36 -8.55 -4.99
C THR A 31 5.63 -7.31 -4.14
N GLY A 32 5.09 -6.15 -4.53
CA GLY A 32 5.22 -4.90 -3.78
C GLY A 32 4.46 -4.90 -2.46
N ILE A 33 3.26 -5.49 -2.41
CA ILE A 33 2.46 -5.62 -1.18
C ILE A 33 3.09 -6.61 -0.19
N GLU A 34 3.72 -7.67 -0.69
CA GLU A 34 4.45 -8.66 0.12
C GLU A 34 5.81 -8.14 0.60
N SER A 35 6.26 -6.99 0.09
CA SER A 35 7.55 -6.40 0.46
C SER A 35 7.56 -5.83 1.89
N ALA A 36 8.76 -5.79 2.49
CA ALA A 36 8.96 -5.22 3.81
C ALA A 36 8.59 -3.73 3.91
N GLU A 37 8.68 -2.97 2.80
CA GLU A 37 8.26 -1.56 2.76
C GLU A 37 6.76 -1.39 3.01
N HIS A 38 5.94 -2.25 2.38
CA HIS A 38 4.50 -2.24 2.61
C HIS A 38 4.15 -2.69 4.04
N GLN A 39 4.85 -3.71 4.57
CA GLN A 39 4.65 -4.16 5.95
C GLN A 39 4.98 -3.05 6.95
N ALA A 40 6.08 -2.32 6.76
CA ALA A 40 6.45 -1.18 7.60
C ALA A 40 5.42 -0.04 7.52
N PHE A 41 4.86 0.20 6.33
CA PHE A 41 3.79 1.18 6.13
C PHE A 41 2.51 0.81 6.87
N VAL A 42 2.08 -0.46 6.79
CA VAL A 42 0.91 -0.96 7.54
C VAL A 42 1.13 -0.80 9.04
N GLN A 43 2.30 -1.20 9.55
CA GLN A 43 2.65 -1.01 10.96
C GLN A 43 2.62 0.47 11.37
N GLN A 44 3.09 1.37 10.52
CA GLN A 44 3.00 2.81 10.78
C GLN A 44 1.55 3.30 10.83
N LEU A 45 0.69 2.81 9.94
CA LEU A 45 -0.74 3.14 9.95
C LEU A 45 -1.43 2.63 11.21
N GLU A 46 -1.15 1.40 11.64
CA GLU A 46 -1.67 0.85 12.89
C GLU A 46 -1.20 1.65 14.13
N LEU A 47 0.03 2.16 14.10
CA LEU A 47 0.56 3.05 15.14
C LEU A 47 -0.06 4.45 15.11
N GLN A 48 -0.48 4.92 13.93
CA GLN A 48 -1.18 6.21 13.75
C GLN A 48 -2.68 6.10 14.05
N ASP A 49 -3.29 4.92 13.86
CA ASP A 49 -4.64 4.57 14.32
C ASP A 49 -4.65 4.29 15.82
N LYS A 50 -3.92 5.10 16.61
CA LYS A 50 -4.26 5.25 18.02
C LYS A 50 -5.74 5.63 18.05
N PRO A 51 -6.60 4.84 18.71
CA PRO A 51 -8.00 5.14 18.76
C PRO A 51 -8.12 6.52 19.39
N SER A 52 -8.56 7.48 18.59
CA SER A 52 -9.24 8.66 19.11
C SER A 52 -10.61 8.20 19.64
N GLN A 53 -10.60 7.27 20.60
CA GLN A 53 -11.69 6.93 21.51
C GLN A 53 -11.65 7.92 22.68
N ALA A 54 -11.54 9.21 22.33
CA ALA A 54 -11.78 10.34 23.22
C ALA A 54 -12.91 11.21 22.63
N HIS A 55 -13.90 10.59 21.97
CA HIS A 55 -15.24 11.16 21.98
C HIS A 55 -15.89 10.77 23.31
N ASP A 56 -15.29 11.27 24.40
CA ASP A 56 -15.89 11.35 25.72
C ASP A 56 -17.14 12.21 25.56
N ARG A 57 -18.29 11.54 25.40
CA ARG A 57 -19.58 12.19 25.52
C ARG A 57 -19.85 12.25 27.02
N PRO A 58 -19.83 13.44 27.66
CA PRO A 58 -20.29 13.54 29.03
C PRO A 58 -21.78 13.17 29.07
N GLN A 59 -22.14 12.53 30.18
CA GLN A 59 -23.39 11.84 30.50
C GLN A 59 -24.66 12.61 30.19
#